data_AF-A0AA35XFW9-F1
#
_entry.id   AF-A0AA35XFW9-F1
#
_cell.length_a   1.000
_cell.length_b   1.000
_cell.length_c   1.000
_cell.angle_alpha   90.00
_cell.angle_beta   90.00
_cell.angle_gamma   90.00
#
_symmetry.space_group_name_H-M   'P 1'
#
loop_
_entity.id
_entity.type
_entity.pdbx_description
1 polymer ?
#
loop_
_entity_poly.entity_id
_entity_poly.type
_entity_poly.pdbx_seq_one_letter_code
_entity_poly.pdbx_strand_id
1 'polypeptide(L)'
;MDGGVIHRQAIDRGLDIHPSRKAIVVHYALEAVATNEFGEPVVADSKDCAKIINIKGLSRTTNVPNLAKHIVESCNLIDPAKLPVVEQLLLYLQARRSTKEGEAEKDVLEASTKKLQKQIEDRENSEEASMVELDVYVEGLYDDLHAKTKSTELILQLARLPENLIELANNSETEN
;
A
#
# COMPACT_ATOMS: atom_id res chain seq x y z
N MET A 1 -5.03 -10.08 -54.84
CA MET A 1 -5.21 -9.63 -53.44
C MET A 1 -4.11 -10.31 -52.67
N ASP A 2 -2.92 -9.71 -52.72
CA ASP A 2 -1.71 -10.26 -52.13
C ASP A 2 -1.88 -10.30 -50.61
N GLY A 3 -1.82 -11.51 -50.07
CA GLY A 3 -1.80 -11.73 -48.62
C GLY A 3 -0.47 -11.25 -48.07
N GLY A 4 -0.41 -9.99 -47.63
CA GLY A 4 0.74 -9.45 -46.91
C GLY A 4 1.10 -10.36 -45.74
N VAL A 5 2.38 -10.66 -45.58
CA VAL A 5 2.87 -11.51 -44.50
C VAL A 5 2.65 -10.78 -43.17
N ILE A 6 1.91 -11.42 -42.26
CA ILE A 6 1.68 -10.90 -40.91
C ILE A 6 2.69 -11.56 -39.96
N HIS A 7 3.58 -10.76 -39.38
CA HIS A 7 4.45 -11.20 -38.29
C HIS A 7 3.95 -10.66 -36.95
N ARG A 8 4.11 -11.42 -35.86
CA ARG A 8 3.73 -10.99 -34.51
C ARG A 8 4.98 -10.76 -33.68
N GLN A 9 5.12 -9.56 -33.13
CA GLN A 9 6.22 -9.19 -32.24
C GLN A 9 5.69 -8.84 -30.85
N ALA A 10 6.43 -9.23 -29.81
CA ALA A 10 6.17 -8.81 -28.44
C ALA A 10 7.06 -7.60 -28.11
N ILE A 11 6.45 -6.49 -27.70
CA ILE A 11 7.14 -5.26 -27.32
C ILE A 11 7.00 -5.07 -25.80
N ASP A 12 8.14 -4.91 -25.12
CA ASP A 12 8.17 -4.66 -23.68
C ASP A 12 7.60 -3.28 -23.33
N ARG A 13 6.63 -3.22 -22.41
CA ARG A 13 5.99 -1.99 -21.94
C ARG A 13 6.36 -1.63 -20.50
N GLY A 14 6.65 -2.60 -19.63
CA GLY A 14 6.94 -2.32 -18.22
C GLY A 14 7.04 -3.56 -17.33
N LEU A 15 7.63 -3.37 -16.14
CA LEU A 15 7.78 -4.39 -15.11
C LEU A 15 7.25 -3.86 -13.77
N ASP A 16 6.36 -4.62 -13.14
CA ASP A 16 5.70 -4.26 -11.88
C ASP A 16 5.67 -5.46 -10.91
N ILE A 17 5.22 -5.21 -9.69
CA ILE A 17 5.09 -6.23 -8.63
C ILE A 17 3.63 -6.54 -8.38
N HIS A 18 3.32 -7.83 -8.19
CA HIS A 18 1.97 -8.24 -7.86
C HIS A 18 1.54 -7.75 -6.47
N PRO A 19 0.33 -7.18 -6.30
CA PRO A 19 -0.08 -6.54 -5.04
C PRO A 19 -0.33 -7.49 -3.89
N SER A 20 -0.42 -8.81 -4.09
CA SER A 20 -0.71 -9.76 -3.00
C SER A 20 0.13 -11.04 -3.01
N ARG A 21 0.99 -11.25 -4.01
CA ARG A 21 1.77 -12.48 -4.20
C ARG A 21 3.23 -12.13 -4.44
N LYS A 22 4.12 -13.08 -4.18
CA LYS A 22 5.54 -12.97 -4.56
C LYS A 22 5.66 -13.24 -6.06
N ALA A 23 5.26 -12.27 -6.87
CA ALA A 23 5.24 -12.39 -8.31
C ALA A 23 5.56 -11.05 -8.98
N ILE A 24 6.18 -11.12 -10.16
CA ILE A 24 6.45 -9.97 -11.04
C ILE A 24 5.43 -9.97 -12.16
N VAL A 25 4.93 -8.80 -12.52
CA VAL A 25 4.02 -8.56 -13.63
C VAL A 25 4.81 -7.95 -14.78
N VAL A 26 4.79 -8.58 -15.94
CA VAL A 26 5.44 -8.10 -17.16
C VAL A 26 4.36 -7.57 -18.09
N HIS A 27 4.38 -6.27 -18.35
CA HIS A 27 3.50 -5.61 -19.32
C HIS A 27 4.16 -5.63 -20.70
N TYR A 28 3.42 -6.08 -21.71
CA TYR A 28 3.92 -6.16 -23.08
C TYR A 28 2.79 -5.95 -24.10
N ALA A 29 3.12 -5.43 -25.27
CA ALA A 29 2.19 -5.34 -26.40
C ALA A 29 2.48 -6.45 -27.41
N LEU A 30 1.43 -7.10 -27.91
CA LEU A 30 1.52 -7.98 -29.08
C LEU A 30 1.12 -7.18 -30.31
N GLU A 31 2.10 -6.85 -31.14
CA GLU A 31 1.92 -6.10 -32.37
C GLU A 31 1.92 -7.05 -33.57
N ALA A 32 0.84 -7.01 -34.35
CA ALA A 32 0.77 -7.64 -35.66
C ALA A 32 1.31 -6.64 -36.69
N VAL A 33 2.48 -6.95 -37.24
CA VAL A 33 3.15 -6.15 -38.25
C VAL A 33 2.84 -6.77 -39.61
N ALA A 34 2.19 -6.01 -40.48
CA ALA A 34 1.91 -6.38 -41.86
C ALA A 34 2.80 -5.56 -42.80
N THR A 35 3.30 -6.20 -43.85
CA THR A 35 4.06 -5.50 -44.89
C THR A 35 3.09 -4.83 -45.87
N ASN A 36 3.22 -3.52 -46.06
CA ASN A 36 2.43 -2.78 -47.04
C ASN A 36 2.90 -3.04 -48.49
N GLU A 37 2.19 -2.50 -49.47
CA GLU A 37 2.51 -2.64 -50.91
C GLU A 37 3.90 -2.09 -51.29
N PHE A 38 4.48 -1.24 -50.45
CA PHE A 38 5.80 -0.64 -50.60
C PHE A 38 6.92 -1.42 -49.87
N GLY A 39 6.60 -2.55 -49.24
CA GLY A 39 7.57 -3.35 -48.50
C GLY A 39 7.90 -2.85 -47.09
N GLU A 40 7.22 -1.81 -46.61
CA GLU A 40 7.44 -1.25 -45.29
C GLU A 40 6.60 -1.97 -44.23
N PRO A 41 7.15 -2.20 -43.02
CA PRO A 41 6.39 -2.78 -41.92
C PRO A 41 5.41 -1.75 -41.34
N VAL A 42 4.13 -2.10 -41.33
CA VAL A 42 3.06 -1.31 -40.72
C VAL A 42 2.41 -2.11 -39.60
N VAL A 43 2.24 -1.49 -38.43
CA VAL A 43 1.50 -2.09 -37.32
C VAL A 43 0.01 -2.13 -37.71
N ALA A 44 -0.50 -3.33 -37.96
CA ALA A 44 -1.88 -3.56 -38.36
C ALA A 44 -2.81 -3.69 -37.15
N ASP A 45 -2.32 -4.27 -36.06
CA ASP A 45 -3.06 -4.45 -34.81
C ASP A 45 -2.08 -4.46 -33.63
N SER A 46 -2.51 -3.99 -32.47
CA SER A 46 -1.71 -3.98 -31.24
C SER A 46 -2.58 -4.28 -30.04
N LYS A 47 -2.13 -5.22 -29.21
CA LYS A 47 -2.85 -5.64 -28.01
C LYS A 47 -1.96 -5.63 -26.78
N ASP A 48 -2.32 -4.81 -25.80
CA ASP A 48 -1.68 -4.80 -24.49
C ASP A 48 -2.05 -6.05 -23.69
N CYS A 49 -1.02 -6.69 -23.13
CA CYS A 49 -1.08 -7.93 -22.39
C CYS A 49 -0.23 -7.83 -21.13
N ALA A 50 -0.48 -8.73 -20.18
CA ALA A 50 0.33 -8.86 -18.98
C ALA A 50 0.61 -10.33 -18.67
N LYS A 51 1.85 -10.65 -18.29
CA LYS A 51 2.27 -11.99 -17.84
C LYS A 51 2.69 -11.91 -16.38
N ILE A 52 2.10 -12.77 -15.55
CA ILE A 52 2.46 -12.88 -14.13
C ILE A 52 3.46 -14.02 -13.96
N ILE A 53 4.64 -13.71 -13.42
CA ILE A 53 5.71 -14.66 -13.11
C ILE A 53 5.71 -14.89 -11.61
N ASN A 54 5.23 -16.05 -11.18
CA ASN A 54 5.21 -16.41 -9.76
C ASN A 54 6.57 -16.91 -9.29
N ILE A 55 7.10 -16.31 -8.23
CA ILE A 55 8.44 -16.60 -7.72
C ILE A 55 8.31 -17.62 -6.58
N LYS A 56 8.76 -18.84 -6.85
CA LYS A 56 8.75 -19.93 -5.86
C LYS A 56 9.90 -19.74 -4.87
N GLY A 57 9.60 -19.88 -3.57
CA GLY A 57 10.64 -19.97 -2.53
C GLY A 57 11.44 -18.69 -2.28
N LEU A 58 10.94 -17.50 -2.64
CA LEU A 58 11.61 -16.24 -2.32
C LEU A 58 11.55 -15.98 -0.80
N SER A 59 12.69 -16.13 -0.14
CA SER A 59 12.91 -15.95 1.30
C SER A 59 14.03 -14.96 1.56
N ARG A 60 14.27 -14.60 2.83
CA ARG A 60 15.32 -13.66 3.24
C ARG A 60 16.74 -14.15 2.94
N THR A 61 16.92 -15.46 2.79
CA THR A 61 18.19 -16.13 2.51
C THR A 61 18.40 -16.44 1.03
N THR A 62 17.41 -16.16 0.18
CA THR A 62 17.49 -16.46 -1.26
C THR A 62 18.52 -15.55 -1.94
N ASN A 63 19.34 -16.14 -2.81
CA ASN A 63 20.29 -15.40 -3.63
C ASN A 63 19.52 -14.68 -4.76
N VAL A 64 19.22 -13.40 -4.56
CA VAL A 64 18.48 -12.55 -5.50
C VAL A 64 19.16 -12.41 -6.87
N PRO A 65 20.46 -12.11 -6.99
CA PRO A 65 21.06 -11.89 -8.32
C PRO A 65 21.04 -13.14 -9.20
N ASN A 66 21.25 -14.33 -8.62
CA ASN A 66 21.13 -15.57 -9.39
C ASN A 66 19.69 -15.86 -9.82
N LEU A 67 18.72 -15.54 -8.96
CA LEU A 67 17.30 -15.69 -9.29
C LEU A 67 16.85 -14.71 -10.39
N ALA A 68 17.34 -13.47 -10.36
CA ALA A 68 17.05 -12.48 -11.39
C ALA A 68 17.55 -12.92 -12.77
N LYS A 69 18.80 -13.40 -12.85
CA LYS A 69 19.37 -13.99 -14.07
C LYS A 69 18.51 -15.12 -14.61
N HIS A 70 18.15 -16.06 -13.75
CA HIS A 70 17.30 -17.19 -14.14
C HIS A 70 15.92 -16.74 -14.65
N ILE A 71 15.31 -15.70 -14.05
CA ILE A 71 14.02 -15.16 -14.50
C ILE A 71 14.14 -14.52 -15.89
N VAL A 72 15.19 -13.72 -16.12
CA VAL A 72 15.45 -13.08 -17.42
C VAL A 72 15.71 -14.13 -18.50
N GLU A 73 16.54 -15.13 -18.21
CA GLU A 73 16.82 -16.25 -19.14
C GLU A 73 15.57 -17.09 -19.44
N SER A 74 14.70 -17.28 -18.44
CA SER A 74 13.46 -18.07 -18.59
C SER A 74 12.31 -17.29 -19.26
N CYS A 75 12.38 -15.96 -19.34
CA CYS A 75 11.32 -15.13 -19.90
C CYS A 75 11.81 -14.23 -21.03
N ASN A 76 11.56 -14.69 -22.26
CA ASN A 76 11.80 -13.97 -23.52
C ASN A 76 11.02 -12.65 -23.71
N LEU A 77 10.17 -12.25 -22.76
CA LEU A 77 9.46 -10.98 -22.77
C LEU A 77 10.20 -9.87 -22.01
N ILE A 78 11.25 -10.22 -21.26
CA ILE A 78 12.04 -9.29 -20.47
C ILE A 78 13.36 -9.05 -21.20
N ASP A 79 13.66 -7.80 -21.51
CA ASP A 79 14.95 -7.44 -22.10
C ASP A 79 16.09 -7.70 -21.09
N PRO A 80 17.20 -8.38 -21.48
CA PRO A 80 18.36 -8.56 -20.61
C PRO A 80 18.93 -7.26 -20.03
N ALA A 81 18.75 -6.11 -20.69
CA ALA A 81 19.14 -4.81 -20.16
C ALA A 81 18.39 -4.44 -18.87
N LYS A 82 17.22 -5.04 -18.61
CA LYS A 82 16.38 -4.79 -17.42
C LYS A 82 16.69 -5.72 -16.24
N LEU A 83 17.76 -6.52 -16.29
CA LEU A 83 18.24 -7.33 -15.17
C LEU A 83 18.32 -6.55 -13.83
N PRO A 84 18.93 -5.35 -13.73
CA PRO A 84 19.01 -4.63 -12.45
C PRO A 84 17.63 -4.23 -11.92
N VAL A 85 16.67 -3.94 -12.81
CA VAL A 85 15.28 -3.66 -12.42
C VAL A 85 14.66 -4.90 -11.79
N VAL A 86 14.81 -6.06 -12.42
CA VAL A 86 14.30 -7.34 -11.87
C VAL A 86 14.90 -7.63 -10.49
N GLU A 87 16.20 -7.41 -10.29
CA GLU A 87 16.85 -7.57 -8.98
C GLU A 87 16.23 -6.66 -7.91
N GLN A 88 15.98 -5.39 -8.23
CA GLN A 88 15.36 -4.46 -7.31
C GLN A 88 13.92 -4.86 -6.96
N LEU A 89 13.14 -5.34 -7.94
CA LEU A 89 11.77 -5.82 -7.70
C LEU A 89 11.77 -7.07 -6.79
N LEU A 90 12.73 -7.97 -6.96
CA LEU A 90 12.91 -9.14 -6.10
C LEU A 90 13.30 -8.75 -4.67
N LEU A 91 14.23 -7.80 -4.50
CA LEU A 91 14.60 -7.27 -3.19
C LEU A 91 13.40 -6.62 -2.48
N TYR A 92 12.61 -5.85 -3.22
CA TYR A 92 11.38 -5.26 -2.68
C TYR A 92 10.39 -6.35 -2.23
N LEU A 93 10.17 -7.38 -3.07
CA LEU A 93 9.31 -8.51 -2.74
C LEU A 93 9.79 -9.31 -1.51
N GLN A 94 11.10 -9.36 -1.26
CA GLN A 94 11.70 -10.00 -0.10
C GLN A 94 11.58 -9.15 1.17
N ALA A 95 11.68 -7.82 1.04
CA ALA A 95 11.50 -6.86 2.13
C ALA A 95 10.03 -6.69 2.51
N ARG A 96 9.11 -6.97 1.58
CA ARG A 96 7.67 -6.96 1.80
C ARG A 96 7.32 -7.97 2.89
N ARG A 97 7.00 -7.48 4.09
CA ARG A 97 6.45 -8.31 5.18
C ARG A 97 5.28 -9.11 4.58
N SER A 98 5.37 -10.44 4.67
CA SER A 98 4.32 -11.35 4.24
C SER A 98 3.06 -11.03 5.02
N THR A 99 2.17 -10.19 4.48
CA THR A 99 0.88 -9.89 5.09
C THR A 99 -0.10 -11.08 5.05
N LYS A 100 0.39 -12.29 4.72
CA LYS A 100 -0.34 -13.56 4.78
C LYS A 100 0.62 -14.73 5.07
N GLU A 101 1.09 -14.82 6.30
CA GLU A 101 1.23 -16.11 7.01
C GLU A 101 0.04 -16.20 7.97
N GLY A 102 -1.14 -16.49 7.41
CA GLY A 102 -2.42 -16.40 8.09
C GLY A 102 -2.79 -17.59 8.99
N GLU A 103 -1.86 -18.13 9.79
CA GLU A 103 -2.17 -19.15 10.82
C GLU A 103 -1.36 -18.99 12.13
N ALA A 104 -0.66 -17.87 12.35
CA ALA A 104 0.02 -17.57 13.62
C ALA A 104 -0.31 -16.18 14.22
N GLU A 105 -1.33 -15.50 13.69
CA GLU A 105 -1.81 -14.19 14.17
C GLU A 105 -3.07 -14.29 15.02
N LYS A 106 -3.07 -15.19 16.02
CA LYS A 106 -3.95 -15.02 17.20
C LYS A 106 -3.20 -14.49 18.41
N ASP A 107 -1.89 -14.70 18.53
CA ASP A 107 -1.14 -14.26 19.73
C ASP A 107 -0.63 -12.81 19.65
N VAL A 108 -0.22 -12.31 18.47
CA VAL A 108 0.43 -10.99 18.39
C VAL A 108 -0.56 -9.83 18.28
N LEU A 109 -1.71 -10.06 17.63
CA LEU A 109 -2.80 -9.08 17.63
C LEU A 109 -3.44 -9.03 19.01
N GLU A 110 -3.63 -10.16 19.71
CA GLU A 110 -4.17 -10.17 21.07
C GLU A 110 -3.20 -9.54 22.09
N ALA A 111 -1.88 -9.73 21.94
CA ALA A 111 -0.89 -9.05 22.79
C ALA A 111 -0.75 -7.56 22.48
N SER A 112 -0.92 -7.15 21.22
CA SER A 112 -0.89 -5.72 20.82
C SER A 112 -2.19 -5.01 21.18
N THR A 113 -3.35 -5.65 21.01
CA THR A 113 -4.63 -5.12 21.49
C THR A 113 -4.70 -5.13 23.01
N LYS A 114 -4.17 -6.14 23.71
CA LYS A 114 -4.06 -6.10 25.19
C LYS A 114 -3.07 -5.06 25.69
N LYS A 115 -1.97 -4.79 24.97
CA LYS A 115 -1.06 -3.67 25.32
C LYS A 115 -1.68 -2.31 25.06
N LEU A 116 -2.42 -2.14 23.96
CA LEU A 116 -3.17 -0.91 23.71
C LEU A 116 -4.34 -0.77 24.70
N GLN A 117 -5.10 -1.83 24.99
CA GLN A 117 -6.16 -1.83 26.00
C GLN A 117 -5.60 -1.54 27.38
N LYS A 118 -4.46 -2.13 27.76
CA LYS A 118 -3.80 -1.82 29.04
C LYS A 118 -3.25 -0.39 29.07
N GLN A 119 -2.74 0.15 27.96
CA GLN A 119 -2.36 1.56 27.87
C GLN A 119 -3.57 2.51 27.85
N ILE A 120 -4.75 2.02 27.47
CA ILE A 120 -6.03 2.74 27.55
C ILE A 120 -6.57 2.67 28.99
N GLU A 121 -6.55 1.50 29.63
CA GLU A 121 -6.94 1.30 31.04
C GLU A 121 -6.00 2.04 32.01
N ASP A 122 -4.69 2.06 31.75
CA ASP A 122 -3.73 2.87 32.52
C ASP A 122 -3.93 4.39 32.27
N ARG A 123 -4.56 4.79 31.16
CA ARG A 123 -5.02 6.18 30.87
C ARG A 123 -6.39 6.50 31.50
N GLU A 124 -7.19 5.51 31.87
CA GLU A 124 -8.47 5.72 32.57
C GLU A 124 -8.27 6.09 34.05
N ASN A 125 -7.03 6.09 34.55
CA ASN A 125 -6.67 6.72 35.83
C ASN A 125 -6.33 8.23 35.68
N SER A 126 -6.61 8.82 34.51
CA SER A 126 -6.56 10.27 34.29
C SER A 126 -7.88 10.92 34.71
N GLU A 127 -7.79 12.15 35.21
CA GLU A 127 -8.90 12.95 35.78
C GLU A 127 -10.20 12.82 34.95
N GLU A 128 -11.33 12.55 35.63
CA GLU A 128 -12.61 12.37 34.97
C GLU A 128 -13.15 13.72 34.46
N ALA A 129 -13.26 13.87 33.14
CA ALA A 129 -13.71 15.11 32.53
C ALA A 129 -15.17 15.42 32.88
N SER A 130 -15.43 16.66 33.30
CA SER A 130 -16.77 17.15 33.66
C SER A 130 -17.24 18.24 32.70
N MET A 131 -18.50 18.20 32.29
CA MET A 131 -19.10 19.23 31.42
C MET A 131 -19.07 20.63 32.05
N VAL A 132 -19.07 20.71 33.38
CA VAL A 132 -19.03 21.98 34.14
C VAL A 132 -17.71 22.72 33.93
N GLU A 133 -16.63 22.00 33.62
CA GLU A 133 -15.28 22.54 33.46
C GLU A 133 -14.90 22.74 31.99
N LEU A 134 -15.86 22.63 31.07
CA LEU A 134 -15.59 22.76 29.63
C LEU A 134 -14.87 24.06 29.28
N ASP A 135 -15.27 25.19 29.90
CA ASP A 135 -14.63 26.49 29.68
C ASP A 135 -13.14 26.47 30.06
N VAL A 136 -12.79 25.80 31.15
CA VAL A 136 -11.39 25.65 31.61
C VAL A 136 -10.58 24.83 30.61
N TYR A 137 -11.16 23.78 30.03
CA TYR A 137 -10.50 22.98 29.01
C TYR A 137 -10.33 23.78 27.71
N VAL A 138 -11.33 24.57 27.32
CA VAL A 138 -11.22 25.46 26.14
C VAL A 138 -10.15 26.53 26.35
N GLU A 139 -10.07 27.14 27.53
CA GLU A 139 -9.00 28.08 27.89
C GLU A 139 -7.62 27.43 27.79
N GLY A 140 -7.48 26.18 28.25
CA GLY A 140 -6.23 25.42 28.16
C GLY A 140 -5.76 25.13 26.72
N LEU A 141 -6.64 25.26 25.71
CA LEU A 141 -6.25 25.21 24.29
C LEU A 141 -5.46 26.45 23.84
N TYR A 142 -5.51 27.54 24.60
CA TYR A 142 -4.78 28.78 24.34
C TYR A 142 -3.45 28.89 25.10
N ASP A 143 -3.17 27.97 26.03
CA ASP A 143 -1.96 27.97 26.86
C ASP A 143 -0.80 27.16 26.21
N ASP A 144 0.11 26.59 27.00
CA ASP A 144 1.28 25.85 26.53
C ASP A 144 0.94 24.48 25.91
N LEU A 145 1.89 23.87 25.19
CA LEU A 145 1.68 22.61 24.46
C LEU A 145 1.18 21.46 25.36
N HIS A 146 1.66 21.40 26.60
CA HIS A 146 1.22 20.39 27.56
C HIS A 146 -0.24 20.64 27.99
N ALA A 147 -0.58 21.90 28.31
CA ALA A 147 -1.96 22.30 28.60
C ALA A 147 -2.91 22.01 27.42
N LYS A 148 -2.51 22.30 26.18
CA LYS A 148 -3.30 21.97 24.97
C LYS A 148 -3.56 20.48 24.83
N THR A 149 -2.52 19.67 25.07
CA THR A 149 -2.62 18.21 24.95
C THR A 149 -3.58 17.65 25.99
N LYS A 150 -3.45 18.08 27.26
CA LYS A 150 -4.33 17.65 28.36
C LYS A 150 -5.78 18.12 28.14
N SER A 151 -5.95 19.37 27.73
CA SER A 151 -7.27 19.94 27.46
C SER A 151 -8.00 19.25 26.32
N THR A 152 -7.28 18.93 25.23
CA THR A 152 -7.83 18.16 24.10
C THR A 152 -8.24 16.76 24.53
N GLU A 153 -7.49 16.12 25.43
CA GLU A 153 -7.83 14.81 25.99
C GLU A 153 -9.14 14.86 26.80
N LEU A 154 -9.31 15.86 27.67
CA LEU A 154 -10.53 16.03 28.48
C LEU A 154 -11.75 16.36 27.62
N ILE A 155 -11.61 17.24 26.62
CA ILE A 155 -12.68 17.54 25.65
C ILE A 155 -13.07 16.27 24.87
N LEU A 156 -12.09 15.46 24.45
CA LEU A 156 -12.35 14.19 23.78
C LEU A 156 -13.11 13.21 24.68
N GLN A 157 -12.81 13.18 25.98
CA GLN A 157 -13.53 12.36 26.95
C GLN A 157 -15.00 12.79 27.06
N LEU A 158 -15.27 14.09 27.12
CA LEU A 158 -16.64 14.61 27.09
C LEU A 158 -17.38 14.19 25.81
N ALA A 159 -16.72 14.27 24.64
CA ALA A 159 -17.30 13.93 23.35
C ALA A 159 -17.61 12.43 23.16
N ARG A 160 -17.08 11.54 24.01
CA ARG A 160 -17.43 10.11 23.98
C ARG A 160 -18.80 9.83 24.55
N LEU A 161 -19.32 10.71 25.40
CA LEU A 161 -20.66 10.58 25.99
C LEU A 161 -21.69 11.23 25.06
N PRO A 162 -22.69 10.48 24.54
CA PRO A 162 -23.64 11.02 23.57
C PRO A 162 -24.51 12.15 24.13
N GLU A 163 -24.74 12.17 25.45
CA GLU A 163 -25.49 13.21 26.15
C GLU A 163 -24.80 14.57 26.10
N ASN A 164 -23.46 14.57 26.11
CA ASN A 164 -22.62 15.76 26.07
C ASN A 164 -22.51 16.37 24.67
N LEU A 165 -22.80 15.60 23.61
CA LEU A 165 -22.62 16.05 22.23
C LEU A 165 -23.55 17.20 21.84
N ILE A 166 -24.74 17.28 22.45
CA ILE A 166 -25.69 18.37 22.19
C ILE A 166 -25.10 19.68 22.72
N GLU A 167 -24.64 19.70 23.96
CA GLU A 167 -24.00 20.88 24.56
C GLU A 167 -22.68 21.25 23.87
N LEU A 168 -21.86 20.26 23.51
CA LEU A 168 -20.62 20.47 22.75
C LEU A 168 -20.86 21.04 21.35
N ALA A 169 -21.98 20.71 20.71
CA ALA A 169 -22.35 21.21 19.39
C ALA A 169 -23.01 22.60 19.45
N ASN A 170 -23.51 23.00 20.62
CA ASN A 170 -24.11 24.31 20.84
C ASN A 170 -23.00 25.36 20.89
N ASN A 171 -22.73 26.02 19.78
CA ASN A 171 -21.96 27.26 19.76
C ASN A 171 -22.85 28.43 20.20
N SER A 172 -23.36 28.38 21.44
CA SER A 172 -24.17 29.47 21.97
C SER A 172 -23.28 30.69 22.13
N GLU A 173 -23.29 31.55 21.11
CA GLU A 173 -22.83 32.93 21.21
C GLU A 173 -23.60 33.57 22.36
N THR A 174 -22.96 33.68 23.52
CA THR A 174 -23.42 34.62 24.53
C THR A 174 -23.04 36.01 24.04
N GLU A 175 -23.91 36.61 23.23
CA GLU A 175 -23.93 38.05 23.02
C GLU A 175 -24.02 38.73 24.40
N ASN A 176 -22.95 39.44 24.77
CA ASN A 176 -22.97 40.60 25.66
C ASN A 176 -21.91 41.60 25.21
#